data_AF-A0A8D9GP44-F1
#
_entry.id   AF-A0A8D9GP44-F1
#
_cell.length_a   1.000
_cell.length_b   1.000
_cell.length_c   1.000
_cell.angle_alpha   90.00
_cell.angle_beta   90.00
_cell.angle_gamma   90.00
#
_symmetry.space_group_name_H-M   'P 1'
#
loop_
_entity.id
_entity.type
_entity.pdbx_description
1 polymer ?
#
loop_
_entity_poly.entity_id
_entity_poly.type
_entity_poly.pdbx_seq_one_letter_code
_entity_poly.pdbx_strand_id
1 'polypeptide(L)'
;MKEYLKKGLPLSQLKTFISSLYEPPQDVIDALFNALFDGVGKEFLKQVMKKKKYLVAATQEEGSQMHLLNSIGSFCGKSGNKEAAKEVAQVLMALYDEDIVEEEFVLEWYQRGPSGVDKSSHVWKNVKPFVVWLQSVEFESEEED
;
A
#
# COMPACT_ATOMS: atom_id res chain seq x y z
N MET A 1 -10.24 14.84 -6.19
CA MET A 1 -9.92 13.41 -6.39
C MET A 1 -11.10 12.48 -6.69
N LYS A 2 -12.11 12.32 -5.80
CA LYS A 2 -13.17 11.29 -6.01
C LYS A 2 -13.97 11.43 -7.32
N GLU A 3 -14.45 12.62 -7.66
CA GLU A 3 -15.14 12.84 -8.96
C GLU A 3 -14.21 12.77 -10.17
N TYR A 4 -12.94 13.16 -9.97
CA TYR A 4 -11.89 13.11 -10.99
C TYR A 4 -11.49 11.67 -11.36
N LEU A 5 -11.51 10.74 -10.39
CA LEU A 5 -11.22 9.33 -10.59
C LEU A 5 -12.44 8.53 -11.07
N LYS A 6 -13.67 8.93 -10.69
CA LYS A 6 -14.92 8.35 -11.22
C LYS A 6 -15.09 8.58 -12.74
N LYS A 7 -14.55 9.67 -13.28
CA LYS A 7 -14.55 9.95 -14.73
C LYS A 7 -13.43 9.24 -15.50
N GLY A 8 -12.59 8.45 -14.82
CA GLY A 8 -11.46 7.75 -15.42
C GLY A 8 -10.32 8.71 -15.72
N LEU A 9 -9.60 9.16 -14.69
CA LEU A 9 -8.42 9.98 -14.91
C LEU A 9 -7.39 9.19 -15.74
N PRO A 10 -6.95 9.72 -16.91
CA PRO A 10 -5.93 9.06 -17.70
C PRO A 10 -4.66 8.91 -16.86
N LEU A 11 -3.99 7.77 -16.97
CA LEU A 11 -2.74 7.51 -16.23
C LEU A 11 -1.69 8.61 -16.48
N SER A 12 -1.66 9.16 -17.69
CA SER A 12 -0.77 10.28 -18.05
C SER A 12 -1.04 11.53 -17.21
N GLN A 13 -2.31 11.90 -17.02
CA GLN A 13 -2.66 13.06 -16.20
C GLN A 13 -2.38 12.83 -14.72
N LEU A 14 -2.56 11.58 -14.24
CA LEU A 14 -2.19 11.25 -12.86
C LEU A 14 -0.69 11.41 -12.63
N LYS A 15 0.13 10.87 -13.54
CA LYS A 15 1.59 11.01 -13.46
C LYS A 15 2.02 12.47 -13.45
N THR A 16 1.51 13.26 -14.40
CA THR A 16 1.79 14.70 -14.45
C THR A 16 1.38 15.41 -13.16
N PHE A 17 0.22 15.06 -12.60
CA PHE A 17 -0.24 15.64 -11.34
C PHE A 17 0.66 15.26 -10.17
N ILE A 18 0.96 13.98 -9.97
CA ILE A 18 1.79 13.52 -8.85
C ILE A 18 3.20 14.11 -8.93
N SER A 19 3.84 14.06 -10.10
CA SER A 19 5.19 14.64 -10.27
C SER A 19 5.21 16.17 -10.18
N SER A 20 4.07 16.85 -10.32
CA SER A 20 4.00 18.30 -10.07
C SER A 20 4.02 18.67 -8.59
N LEU A 21 3.80 17.71 -7.68
CA LEU A 21 3.62 17.98 -6.26
C LEU A 21 4.91 17.99 -5.44
N TYR A 22 6.05 17.51 -5.96
CA TYR A 22 7.35 17.35 -5.26
C TYR A 22 7.17 16.92 -3.78
N GLU A 23 7.27 15.62 -3.50
CA GLU A 23 6.81 14.99 -2.25
C GLU A 23 5.28 15.09 -2.07
N PRO A 24 4.51 14.27 -2.79
CA PRO A 24 3.05 14.34 -2.72
C PRO A 24 2.55 14.13 -1.28
N PRO A 25 1.73 15.04 -0.75
CA PRO A 25 1.18 14.91 0.61
C PRO A 25 0.43 13.60 0.84
N GLN A 26 0.49 13.07 2.06
CA GLN A 26 -0.18 11.81 2.44
C GLN A 26 -1.68 11.80 2.09
N ASP A 27 -2.39 12.92 2.29
CA ASP A 27 -3.82 13.02 2.02
C ASP A 27 -4.15 12.91 0.52
N VAL A 28 -3.23 13.30 -0.36
CA VAL A 28 -3.37 13.13 -1.82
C VAL A 28 -3.29 11.65 -2.19
N ILE A 29 -2.30 10.92 -1.66
CA ILE A 29 -2.14 9.48 -1.91
C ILE A 29 -3.31 8.69 -1.28
N ASP A 30 -3.76 9.08 -0.10
CA ASP A 30 -4.97 8.53 0.53
C ASP A 30 -6.19 8.74 -0.36
N ALA A 31 -6.40 9.96 -0.87
CA ALA A 31 -7.53 10.27 -1.72
C ALA A 31 -7.49 9.50 -3.04
N LEU A 32 -6.30 9.30 -3.62
CA LEU A 32 -6.09 8.47 -4.80
C LEU A 32 -6.45 7.01 -4.50
N PHE A 33 -5.86 6.43 -3.46
CA PHE A 33 -6.06 5.02 -3.09
C PHE A 33 -7.53 4.74 -2.79
N ASN A 34 -8.16 5.57 -1.96
CA ASN A 34 -9.57 5.45 -1.62
C ASN A 34 -10.48 5.55 -2.85
N ALA A 35 -10.13 6.37 -3.84
CA ALA A 35 -10.94 6.50 -5.04
C ALA A 35 -10.68 5.39 -6.07
N LEU A 36 -9.51 4.76 -6.07
CA LEU A 36 -9.23 3.57 -6.89
C LEU A 36 -9.98 2.34 -6.37
N PHE A 37 -10.15 2.22 -5.04
CA PHE A 37 -10.66 1.01 -4.39
C PHE A 37 -11.94 1.25 -3.56
N ASP A 38 -12.63 2.38 -3.74
CA ASP A 38 -13.90 2.67 -3.07
C ASP A 38 -14.90 1.53 -3.31
N GLY A 39 -15.46 0.99 -2.24
CA GLY A 39 -16.42 -0.12 -2.31
C GLY A 39 -15.82 -1.50 -2.65
N VAL A 40 -14.49 -1.63 -2.75
CA VAL A 40 -13.85 -2.94 -2.89
C VAL A 40 -13.81 -3.65 -1.53
N GLY A 41 -14.39 -4.84 -1.47
CA GLY A 41 -14.38 -5.72 -0.30
C GLY A 41 -13.65 -7.02 -0.57
N LYS A 42 -14.29 -7.94 -1.30
CA LYS A 42 -13.68 -9.21 -1.73
C LYS A 42 -12.87 -9.03 -3.01
N GLU A 43 -11.93 -9.94 -3.25
CA GLU A 43 -11.01 -9.90 -4.40
C GLU A 43 -10.16 -8.62 -4.40
N PHE A 44 -9.83 -8.09 -3.22
CA PHE A 44 -9.08 -6.85 -3.08
C PHE A 44 -7.72 -6.94 -3.77
N LEU A 45 -6.98 -8.04 -3.59
CA LEU A 45 -5.73 -8.31 -4.28
C LEU A 45 -5.88 -8.19 -5.80
N LYS A 46 -6.88 -8.87 -6.36
CA LYS A 46 -7.15 -8.86 -7.80
C LYS A 46 -7.42 -7.45 -8.31
N GLN A 47 -8.16 -6.63 -7.54
CA GLN A 47 -8.44 -5.25 -7.92
C GLN A 47 -7.19 -4.36 -7.83
N VAL A 48 -6.36 -4.54 -6.80
CA VAL A 48 -5.06 -3.87 -6.65
C VAL A 48 -4.18 -4.17 -7.86
N MET A 49 -4.01 -5.45 -8.21
CA MET A 49 -3.16 -5.85 -9.34
C MET A 49 -3.70 -5.36 -10.69
N LYS A 50 -5.02 -5.31 -10.90
CA LYS A 50 -5.62 -4.69 -12.10
C LYS A 50 -5.28 -3.20 -12.24
N LYS A 51 -5.03 -2.52 -11.12
CA LYS A 51 -4.75 -1.08 -11.06
C LYS A 51 -3.29 -0.76 -10.73
N LYS A 52 -2.39 -1.75 -10.72
CA LYS A 52 -0.98 -1.59 -10.31
C LYS A 52 -0.24 -0.43 -11.01
N LYS A 53 -0.55 -0.18 -12.29
CA LYS A 53 0.03 0.96 -13.05
C LYS A 53 -0.21 2.33 -12.41
N TYR A 54 -1.31 2.50 -11.67
CA TYR A 54 -1.61 3.72 -10.93
C TYR A 54 -0.82 3.79 -9.61
N LEU A 55 -0.52 2.64 -9.01
CA LEU A 55 0.31 2.55 -7.80
C LEU A 55 1.77 2.82 -8.13
N VAL A 56 2.29 2.23 -9.21
CA VAL A 56 3.63 2.55 -9.75
C VAL A 56 3.77 4.05 -9.99
N ALA A 57 2.75 4.68 -10.60
CA ALA A 57 2.75 6.14 -10.81
C ALA A 57 2.75 6.94 -9.51
N ALA A 58 2.20 6.38 -8.43
CA ALA A 58 2.15 7.02 -7.12
C ALA A 58 3.41 6.79 -6.29
N THR A 59 4.29 5.86 -6.68
CA THR A 59 5.53 5.51 -5.95
C THR A 59 6.82 6.00 -6.63
N GLN A 60 6.73 6.93 -7.60
CA GLN A 60 7.90 7.41 -8.36
C GLN A 60 8.75 8.46 -7.63
N GLU A 61 8.21 9.09 -6.59
CA GLU A 61 8.85 10.22 -5.90
C GLU A 61 9.43 9.76 -4.56
N GLU A 62 10.38 10.50 -3.99
CA GLU A 62 10.95 10.18 -2.68
C GLU A 62 9.86 10.15 -1.58
N GLY A 63 9.95 9.19 -0.66
CA GLY A 63 8.97 8.99 0.43
C GLY A 63 7.59 8.47 0.01
N SER A 64 7.31 8.38 -1.30
CA SER A 64 5.97 8.05 -1.80
C SER A 64 5.57 6.58 -1.59
N GLN A 65 6.53 5.66 -1.48
CA GLN A 65 6.27 4.27 -1.08
C GLN A 65 5.69 4.19 0.35
N MET A 66 6.27 4.93 1.30
CA MET A 66 5.76 5.02 2.67
C MET A 66 4.34 5.62 2.70
N HIS A 67 4.08 6.64 1.88
CA HIS A 67 2.73 7.20 1.73
C HIS A 67 1.73 6.16 1.19
N LEU A 68 2.11 5.35 0.21
CA LEU A 68 1.28 4.26 -0.30
C LEU A 68 0.97 3.21 0.78
N LEU A 69 1.98 2.79 1.55
CA LEU A 69 1.81 1.83 2.65
C LEU A 69 0.85 2.36 3.72
N ASN A 70 1.00 3.62 4.12
CA ASN A 70 0.08 4.30 5.02
C ASN A 70 -1.36 4.33 4.45
N SER A 71 -1.52 4.61 3.15
CA SER A 71 -2.83 4.61 2.50
C SER A 71 -3.48 3.22 2.49
N ILE A 72 -2.71 2.16 2.24
CA ILE A 72 -3.19 0.76 2.31
C ILE A 72 -3.64 0.44 3.73
N GLY A 73 -2.82 0.78 4.73
CA GLY A 73 -3.14 0.59 6.15
C GLY A 73 -4.41 1.31 6.57
N SER A 74 -4.50 2.60 6.26
CA SER A 74 -5.67 3.45 6.52
C SER A 74 -6.92 2.92 5.81
N PHE A 75 -6.81 2.50 4.55
CA PHE A 75 -7.92 1.91 3.81
C PHE A 75 -8.41 0.61 4.46
N CYS A 76 -7.52 -0.32 4.77
CA CYS A 76 -7.88 -1.61 5.36
C CYS A 76 -8.35 -1.47 6.82
N GLY A 77 -7.87 -0.46 7.55
CA GLY A 77 -8.24 -0.19 8.94
C GLY A 77 -9.68 0.31 9.12
N LYS A 78 -10.29 0.87 8.06
CA LYS A 78 -11.68 1.38 8.10
C LYS A 78 -12.68 0.25 8.38
N SER A 79 -13.64 0.50 9.27
CA SER A 79 -14.68 -0.46 9.66
C SER A 79 -15.48 -1.06 8.50
N GLY A 80 -15.62 -0.35 7.39
CA GLY A 80 -16.30 -0.82 6.17
C GLY A 80 -15.47 -1.73 5.27
N ASN A 81 -14.16 -1.86 5.51
CA ASN A 81 -13.21 -2.51 4.61
C ASN A 81 -12.62 -3.80 5.21
N LYS A 82 -13.30 -4.41 6.19
CA LYS A 82 -12.83 -5.63 6.88
C LYS A 82 -12.55 -6.80 5.94
N GLU A 83 -13.31 -6.94 4.86
CA GLU A 83 -13.06 -7.99 3.86
C GLU A 83 -11.75 -7.74 3.10
N ALA A 84 -11.50 -6.49 2.69
CA ALA A 84 -10.25 -6.12 2.03
C ALA A 84 -9.04 -6.30 2.97
N ALA A 85 -9.22 -6.00 4.27
CA ALA A 85 -8.19 -6.19 5.27
C ALA A 85 -7.73 -7.64 5.43
N LYS A 86 -8.54 -8.65 5.05
CA LYS A 86 -8.12 -10.07 5.08
C LYS A 86 -7.06 -10.39 4.02
N GLU A 87 -7.08 -9.67 2.91
CA GLU A 87 -6.16 -9.87 1.78
C GLU A 87 -4.93 -8.95 1.87
N VAL A 88 -4.81 -8.11 2.91
CA VAL A 88 -3.77 -7.07 3.00
C VAL A 88 -2.34 -7.63 2.93
N ALA A 89 -2.06 -8.77 3.57
CA ALA A 89 -0.74 -9.40 3.50
C ALA A 89 -0.42 -9.87 2.07
N GLN A 90 -1.40 -10.47 1.38
CA GLN A 90 -1.23 -10.91 0.00
C GLN A 90 -1.06 -9.73 -0.96
N VAL A 91 -1.73 -8.60 -0.67
CA VAL A 91 -1.54 -7.35 -1.39
C VAL A 91 -0.11 -6.85 -1.23
N LEU A 92 0.40 -6.73 0.00
CA LEU A 92 1.76 -6.24 0.24
C LEU A 92 2.81 -7.15 -0.41
N MET A 93 2.63 -8.46 -0.31
CA MET A 93 3.49 -9.44 -0.99
C MET A 93 3.48 -9.24 -2.51
N ALA A 94 2.31 -9.11 -3.13
CA ALA A 94 2.22 -8.89 -4.57
C ALA A 94 2.77 -7.52 -5.04
N LEU A 95 2.76 -6.51 -4.17
CA LEU A 95 3.40 -5.22 -4.47
C LEU A 95 4.92 -5.29 -4.33
N TYR A 96 5.41 -6.07 -3.36
CA TYR A 96 6.83 -6.39 -3.20
C TYR A 96 7.37 -7.18 -4.39
N ASP A 97 6.69 -8.27 -4.79
CA ASP A 97 7.07 -9.12 -5.93
C ASP A 97 7.13 -8.37 -7.28
N GLU A 98 6.52 -7.18 -7.35
CA GLU A 98 6.44 -6.33 -8.54
C GLU A 98 7.28 -5.06 -8.43
N ASP A 99 8.19 -5.00 -7.44
CA ASP A 99 9.10 -3.88 -7.18
C ASP A 99 8.37 -2.53 -6.98
N ILE A 100 7.14 -2.55 -6.46
CA ILE A 100 6.34 -1.34 -6.21
C ILE A 100 6.63 -0.77 -4.81
N VAL A 101 6.90 -1.66 -3.85
CA VAL A 101 7.32 -1.33 -2.50
C VAL A 101 8.52 -2.19 -2.13
N GLU A 102 9.53 -1.57 -1.54
CA GLU A 102 10.74 -2.30 -1.13
C GLU A 102 10.62 -2.80 0.31
N GLU A 103 11.41 -3.82 0.64
CA GLU A 103 11.39 -4.49 1.94
C GLU A 103 11.60 -3.51 3.10
N GLU A 104 12.60 -2.62 2.99
CA GLU A 104 12.94 -1.67 4.04
C GLU A 104 11.75 -0.79 4.44
N PHE A 105 10.96 -0.34 3.46
CA PHE A 105 9.79 0.50 3.72
C PHE A 105 8.65 -0.30 4.34
N VAL A 106 8.44 -1.55 3.92
CA VAL A 106 7.43 -2.44 4.52
C VAL A 106 7.76 -2.72 5.99
N LEU A 107 9.01 -3.06 6.29
CA LEU A 107 9.48 -3.34 7.65
C LEU A 107 9.40 -2.08 8.52
N GLU A 108 9.88 -0.95 8.03
CA GLU A 108 9.80 0.33 8.74
C GLU A 108 8.33 0.71 9.03
N TRP A 109 7.45 0.60 8.05
CA TRP A 109 6.03 0.88 8.19
C TRP A 109 5.39 -0.02 9.26
N TYR A 110 5.67 -1.32 9.22
CA TYR A 110 5.17 -2.26 10.21
C TYR A 110 5.76 -2.05 11.61
N GLN A 111 6.98 -1.52 11.76
CA GLN A 111 7.51 -1.19 13.09
C GLN A 111 6.81 0.02 13.71
N ARG A 112 6.50 1.03 12.89
CA ARG A 112 5.82 2.28 13.30
C ARG A 112 4.36 2.04 13.70
N GLY A 113 3.64 1.19 12.98
CA GLY A 113 2.19 0.98 13.13
C GLY A 113 1.70 0.45 14.48
N PRO A 114 2.07 -0.79 14.88
CA PRO A 114 1.73 -1.42 16.15
C PRO A 114 2.22 -0.63 17.37
N SER A 115 3.18 0.28 17.18
CA SER A 115 3.76 1.14 18.20
C SER A 115 3.17 2.56 18.22
N GLY A 116 2.37 2.93 17.21
CA GLY A 116 1.84 4.27 16.97
C GLY A 116 0.40 4.51 17.47
N VAL A 117 -0.33 5.45 16.87
CA VAL A 117 -1.72 5.79 17.26
C VAL A 117 -2.71 4.68 16.87
N ASP A 118 -2.37 3.87 15.86
CA ASP A 118 -3.22 2.83 15.27
C ASP A 118 -2.96 1.40 15.80
N LYS A 119 -2.40 1.25 17.01
CA LYS A 119 -2.01 -0.08 17.56
C LYS A 119 -3.12 -1.11 17.58
N SER A 120 -4.37 -0.66 17.71
CA SER A 120 -5.56 -1.52 17.80
C SER A 120 -6.07 -2.00 16.43
N SER A 121 -5.48 -1.52 15.34
CA SER A 121 -5.89 -1.91 13.99
C SER A 121 -5.64 -3.41 13.75
N HIS A 122 -6.68 -4.09 13.30
CA HIS A 122 -6.63 -5.49 12.87
C HIS A 122 -5.70 -5.71 11.66
N VAL A 123 -5.36 -4.63 10.93
CA VAL A 123 -4.41 -4.66 9.80
C VAL A 123 -3.08 -5.25 10.23
N TRP A 124 -2.52 -4.82 11.38
CA TRP A 124 -1.22 -5.28 11.83
C TRP A 124 -1.19 -6.79 12.08
N LYS A 125 -2.27 -7.35 12.63
CA LYS A 125 -2.38 -8.81 12.84
C LYS A 125 -2.40 -9.56 11.52
N ASN A 126 -3.05 -9.02 10.50
CA ASN A 126 -3.15 -9.64 9.19
C ASN A 126 -1.85 -9.53 8.40
N VAL A 127 -1.09 -8.43 8.56
CA VAL A 127 0.20 -8.20 7.89
C VAL A 127 1.34 -9.01 8.52
N LYS A 128 1.27 -9.30 9.82
CA LYS A 128 2.36 -9.97 10.57
C LYS A 128 2.98 -11.20 9.87
N PRO A 129 2.21 -12.15 9.29
CA PRO A 129 2.80 -13.30 8.61
C PRO A 129 3.74 -12.92 7.46
N PHE A 130 3.40 -11.89 6.68
CA PHE A 130 4.24 -11.41 5.59
C PHE A 130 5.52 -10.75 6.10
N VAL A 131 5.44 -9.97 7.18
CA VAL A 131 6.63 -9.36 7.80
C VAL A 131 7.58 -10.40 8.36
N VAL A 132 7.05 -11.45 9.02
CA VAL A 132 7.88 -12.56 9.50
C VAL A 132 8.56 -13.28 8.34
N TRP A 133 7.85 -13.47 7.23
CA TRP A 133 8.43 -14.06 6.02
C TRP A 133 9.57 -13.20 5.47
N LEU A 134 9.37 -11.89 5.26
CA LEU A 134 10.42 -10.96 4.81
C LEU A 134 11.68 -11.07 5.69
N GLN A 135 11.51 -11.01 7.01
CA GLN A 135 12.63 -11.11 7.96
C GLN A 135 13.31 -12.49 7.99
N SER A 136 12.65 -13.54 7.51
CA SER A 136 13.21 -14.90 7.49
C SER A 136 14.02 -15.16 6.21
N VAL A 137 13.73 -14.45 5.11
CA VAL A 137 14.48 -14.55 3.86
C VAL A 137 15.93 -14.07 4.04
N GLU A 138 16.15 -13.07 4.89
CA GLU A 138 17.49 -12.58 5.25
C GLU A 138 18.29 -13.64 6.03
N PHE A 139 17.63 -14.45 6.87
CA PHE A 139 18.29 -15.45 7.74
C PHE A 139 18.68 -16.74 6.99
N GLU A 140 17.95 -17.15 5.94
CA GLU A 140 18.35 -18.31 5.11
C GLU A 140 19.60 -18.03 4.25
N SER A 141 19.94 -16.76 4.03
CA SER A 141 21.08 -16.34 3.20
C SER A 141 22.40 -16.26 3.98
N GLU A 142 22.36 -16.35 5.32
CA GLU A 142 23.52 -16.27 6.22
C GLU A 142 23.98 -17.63 6.78
N GLU A 143 23.26 -18.73 6.50
CA GLU A 143 23.64 -20.09 6.95
C GLU A 143 24.40 -20.93 5.89
N GLU A 144 24.83 -20.34 4.77
CA GLU A 144 25.65 -20.98 3.73
C GLU A 144 27.11 -20.45 3.63
N ASP A 145 27.73 -20.07 4.76
CA ASP A 145 29.19 -19.84 4.87
C ASP A 145 29.88 -20.74 5.93
#